data_AF-A0A925CLH7-F1
#
_entry.id   AF-A0A925CLH7-F1
#
_cell.length_a   1.000
_cell.length_b   1.000
_cell.length_c   1.000
_cell.angle_alpha   90.00
_cell.angle_beta   90.00
_cell.angle_gamma   90.00
#
_symmetry.space_group_name_H-M   'P 1'
#
loop_
_entity.id
_entity.type
_entity.pdbx_description
1 polymer ?
#
loop_
_entity_poly.entity_id
_entity_poly.type
_entity_poly.pdbx_seq_one_letter_code
_entity_poly.pdbx_strand_id
1 'polypeptide(L)' 'MTAQIEGTVTQHVTEALLDPTARAGRLTGKVALVTGAAGNLGGWIVRHFLSEGATVVLTGRDRTRIESARAA' A
#
# COMPACT_ATOMS: atom_id res chain seq x y z
N MET A 1 -27.91 -24.81 -34.82
CA MET A 1 -26.45 -25.04 -34.90
C MET A 1 -25.86 -23.67 -35.21
N THR A 2 -25.33 -22.89 -34.28
CA THR A 2 -24.28 -23.21 -33.31
C THR A 2 -24.39 -22.29 -32.09
N ALA A 3 -24.03 -22.81 -30.92
CA ALA A 3 -24.22 -22.21 -29.61
C ALA A 3 -23.42 -20.91 -29.42
N GLN A 4 -24.01 -19.98 -28.67
CA GLN A 4 -23.34 -18.84 -28.04
C GLN A 4 -22.88 -19.29 -26.65
N ILE A 5 -21.58 -19.53 -26.46
CA ILE A 5 -20.96 -19.63 -25.12
C ILE A 5 -19.51 -19.15 -25.25
N GLU A 6 -19.19 -17.98 -24.70
CA GLU A 6 -17.86 -17.52 -24.23
C GLU A 6 -18.09 -16.09 -23.74
N GLY A 7 -18.00 -15.72 -22.47
CA GLY A 7 -17.37 -16.34 -21.32
C GLY A 7 -17.00 -15.16 -20.42
N THR A 8 -17.69 -15.04 -19.30
CA THR A 8 -17.45 -14.06 -18.24
C THR A 8 -16.09 -14.32 -17.59
N VAL A 9 -14.97 -13.93 -18.20
CA VAL A 9 -13.66 -13.98 -17.55
C VAL A 9 -12.75 -12.88 -18.13
N THR A 10 -12.09 -12.13 -17.24
CA THR A 10 -10.90 -11.27 -17.52
C THR A 10 -11.15 -9.79 -17.85
N GLN A 11 -11.86 -9.03 -17.00
CA GLN A 11 -11.74 -7.56 -17.02
C GLN A 11 -10.84 -6.99 -15.91
N HIS A 12 -10.67 -7.69 -14.79
CA HIS A 12 -9.90 -7.16 -13.66
C HIS A 12 -8.38 -7.33 -13.77
N VAL A 13 -7.91 -8.29 -14.57
CA VAL A 13 -6.45 -8.58 -14.68
C VAL A 13 -5.78 -7.62 -15.67
N THR A 14 -6.52 -7.08 -16.64
CA THR A 14 -5.99 -6.18 -17.66
C THR A 14 -5.82 -4.74 -17.16
N GLU A 15 -6.75 -4.17 -16.40
CA GLU A 15 -6.60 -2.80 -15.84
C GLU A 15 -5.37 -2.67 -14.94
N ALA A 16 -5.08 -3.69 -14.12
CA ALA A 16 -3.90 -3.70 -13.26
C ALA A 16 -2.58 -3.68 -14.06
N LEU A 17 -2.54 -4.20 -15.29
CA LEU A 17 -1.36 -4.13 -16.16
C LEU A 17 -1.18 -2.75 -16.82
N LEU A 18 -2.24 -1.93 -16.87
CA LEU A 18 -2.24 -0.59 -17.47
C LEU A 18 -2.01 0.52 -16.43
N ASP A 19 -2.16 0.22 -15.14
CA ASP A 19 -1.87 1.16 -14.06
C ASP A 19 -0.34 1.33 -13.93
N PRO A 20 0.22 2.52 -14.20
CA PRO A 20 1.65 2.76 -14.02
C PRO A 20 2.10 2.55 -12.56
N THR A 21 1.19 2.61 -11.58
CA THR A 21 1.45 2.27 -10.17
C THR A 21 1.42 0.77 -9.88
N ALA A 22 1.14 -0.09 -10.87
CA ALA A 22 1.34 -1.53 -10.75
C ALA A 22 2.79 -1.96 -11.04
N ARG A 23 3.55 -1.14 -11.79
CA ARG A 23 5.01 -1.31 -11.96
C ARG A 23 5.80 -0.61 -10.86
N ALA A 24 5.31 0.52 -10.37
CA ALA A 24 5.78 1.14 -9.12
C ALA A 24 5.02 0.51 -7.92
N GLY A 25 5.34 0.84 -6.67
CA GLY A 25 4.46 0.44 -5.57
C GLY A 25 3.14 1.22 -5.64
N ARG A 26 2.01 0.63 -5.20
CA ARG A 26 0.68 1.28 -5.27
C ARG A 26 0.62 2.65 -4.58
N LEU A 27 1.50 2.90 -3.62
CA LEU A 27 1.59 4.16 -2.87
C LEU A 27 2.73 5.08 -3.33
N THR A 28 3.33 4.83 -4.50
CA THR A 28 4.44 5.64 -5.02
C THR A 28 4.03 7.11 -5.12
N GLY A 29 4.83 7.99 -4.49
CA GLY A 29 4.62 9.44 -4.52
C GLY A 29 3.43 9.92 -3.68
N LYS A 30 2.80 9.03 -2.89
CA LYS A 30 1.73 9.40 -1.95
C LYS A 30 2.31 9.78 -0.59
N VAL A 31 1.55 10.59 0.15
CA VAL A 31 1.80 10.88 1.56
C VAL A 31 0.76 10.15 2.40
N ALA A 32 1.19 9.37 3.40
CA ALA A 32 0.31 8.60 4.27
C ALA A 32 0.49 9.00 5.74
N LEU A 33 -0.60 9.29 6.44
CA LEU A 33 -0.62 9.47 7.90
C LEU A 33 -1.00 8.14 8.56
N VAL A 34 -0.11 7.59 9.38
CA VAL A 34 -0.36 6.33 10.11
C VAL A 34 -0.51 6.61 11.60
N THR A 35 -1.69 6.32 12.15
CA THR A 35 -1.96 6.38 13.58
C THR A 35 -1.54 5.08 14.28
N GLY A 36 -1.08 5.19 15.53
CA GLY A 36 -0.50 4.04 16.22
C GLY A 36 0.74 3.49 15.52
N ALA A 37 1.50 4.36 14.82
CA ALA A 37 2.59 3.98 13.91
C ALA A 37 3.72 3.16 14.56
N ALA A 38 3.93 3.32 15.86
CA ALA A 38 4.94 2.55 16.61
C ALA A 38 4.35 1.31 17.33
N GLY A 39 3.09 0.95 17.05
CA GLY A 39 2.46 -0.27 17.56
C GLY A 39 2.78 -1.48 16.70
N ASN A 40 2.28 -2.66 17.10
CA ASN A 40 2.53 -3.93 16.42
C ASN A 40 2.16 -3.83 14.92
N LEU A 41 0.87 -3.65 14.62
CA LEU A 41 0.43 -3.56 13.22
C LEU A 41 0.86 -2.25 12.57
N GLY A 42 0.85 -1.14 13.31
CA GLY A 42 1.25 0.17 12.79
C GLY A 42 2.67 0.16 12.21
N GLY A 43 3.63 -0.49 12.89
CA GLY A 43 4.99 -0.59 12.39
C GLY A 43 5.10 -1.42 11.10
N TRP A 44 4.33 -2.51 10.98
CA TRP A 44 4.25 -3.27 9.73
C TRP A 44 3.65 -2.45 8.59
N ILE A 45 2.58 -1.70 8.86
CA ILE A 45 1.94 -0.81 7.88
C ILE A 45 2.92 0.27 7.40
N VAL A 46 3.62 0.93 8.33
CA VAL A 46 4.62 1.97 8.00
C VAL A 46 5.69 1.40 7.06
N ARG A 47 6.28 0.25 7.41
CA ARG A 47 7.31 -0.40 6.59
C ARG A 47 6.78 -0.78 5.21
N HIS A 48 5.58 -1.31 5.15
CA HIS A 48 4.96 -1.68 3.88
C HIS A 48 4.70 -0.45 3.00
N PHE A 49 4.14 0.62 3.56
CA PHE A 49 3.88 1.85 2.81
C PHE A 49 5.17 2.52 2.31
N LEU A 50 6.21 2.55 3.14
CA LEU A 50 7.54 2.99 2.71
C LEU A 50 8.08 2.13 1.56
N SER A 51 7.93 0.80 1.64
CA SER A 51 8.36 -0.12 0.56
C SER A 51 7.60 0.08 -0.76
N GLU A 52 6.36 0.60 -0.68
CA GLU A 52 5.57 0.96 -1.84
C GLU A 52 5.89 2.38 -2.38
N GLY A 53 6.84 3.10 -1.79
CA GLY A 53 7.27 4.42 -2.25
C GLY A 53 6.47 5.59 -1.68
N ALA A 54 5.75 5.37 -0.57
CA ALA A 54 5.08 6.45 0.15
C ALA A 54 6.06 7.28 0.99
N THR A 55 5.73 8.56 1.18
CA THR A 55 6.22 9.33 2.32
C THR A 55 5.26 9.13 3.49
N VAL A 56 5.76 8.70 4.65
CA VAL A 56 4.91 8.35 5.79
C VAL A 56 5.09 9.34 6.95
N VAL A 57 3.96 9.83 7.48
CA VAL A 57 3.89 10.61 8.73
C VAL A 57 3.42 9.68 9.83
N LEU A 58 4.23 9.55 10.88
CA LEU A 58 3.97 8.67 12.02
C LEU A 58 3.28 9.46 13.14
N THR A 59 2.20 8.92 13.70
CA THR A 59 1.58 9.49 14.91
C THR A 59 1.27 8.45 15.98
N GLY A 60 1.43 8.85 17.24
CA GLY A 60 1.24 8.04 18.43
C GLY A 60 1.40 8.88 19.71
N ARG A 61 1.04 8.29 20.85
CA ARG A 61 1.06 8.99 22.16
C ARG A 61 2.44 9.02 22.81
N ASP A 62 3.28 8.03 22.52
CA ASP A 62 4.62 7.88 23.09
C ASP A 62 5.64 8.36 22.06
N ARG A 63 6.24 9.52 22.34
CA ARG A 63 7.21 10.14 21.45
C ARG A 63 8.46 9.27 21.26
N THR A 64 8.99 8.69 22.33
CA THR A 64 10.19 7.84 22.27
C THR A 64 9.96 6.66 21.34
N ARG A 65 8.80 6.00 21.45
CA ARG A 65 8.44 4.90 20.53
C ARG A 65 8.32 5.36 19.08
N ILE A 66 7.77 6.55 18.83
CA ILE A 66 7.65 7.12 17.48
C ILE A 66 9.02 7.43 16.89
N GLU A 67 9.92 8.05 17.66
CA GLU A 67 11.29 8.34 17.20
C GLU A 67 12.07 7.06 16.90
N SER A 68 11.95 6.03 17.77
CA SER A 68 12.55 4.72 17.50
C SER A 68 11.98 4.05 16.25
N ALA A 69 10.66 4.17 16.01
CA ALA A 69 10.02 3.62 14.81
C ALA A 69 10.41 4.38 13.53
N ARG A 70 10.75 5.68 13.63
CA ARG A 70 11.24 6.48 12.51
C ARG A 70 12.67 6.12 12.10
N ALA A 71 13.50 5.70 13.05
CA ALA A 71 14.91 5.37 12.82
C ALA A 71 15.15 3.91 12.39
N ALA A 72 14.11 3.07 12.41
CA ALA A 72 14.15 1.63 12.11
C ALA A 72 13.77 1.33 10.66
#